data_AF-F4WAX5-F1
#
_entry.id   AF-F4WAX5-F1
#
_cell.length_a   1.000
_cell.length_b   1.000
_cell.length_c   1.000
_cell.angle_alpha   90.00
_cell.angle_beta   90.00
_cell.angle_gamma   90.00
#
_symmetry.space_group_name_H-M   'P 1'
#
loop_
_entity.id
_entity.type
_entity.pdbx_description
1 polymer ?
#
loop_
_entity_poly.entity_id
_entity_poly.type
_entity_poly.pdbx_seq_one_letter_code
_entity_poly.pdbx_strand_id
1 'polypeptide(L)'
;MVKINAGTYFIGTDNPVFVADGEGPKREVVLDNFFIDKFEVSNKEFMTFVNATGYITEAENFGDSFVFEGLLTQTTKDKVTKVVSQAPWWLLVKQTSWQHPEGPNSNITFRMEHPVIHVSWNDAVAYCNWMGKRLPTEAEWEVACRGELSDRLYPWGNKLMPKNQHNKACPELPKRI
;
A
#
# COMPACT_ATOMS: atom_id res chain seq x y z
N MET A 1 -7.88 -8.92 -10.81
CA MET A 1 -7.29 -8.01 -11.81
C MET A 1 -8.33 -7.37 -12.73
N VAL A 2 -8.00 -6.21 -13.29
CA VAL A 2 -8.67 -5.52 -14.41
C VAL A 2 -7.65 -5.26 -15.51
N LYS A 3 -8.12 -5.23 -16.76
CA LYS A 3 -7.29 -4.90 -17.92
C LYS A 3 -7.21 -3.38 -18.06
N ILE A 4 -6.00 -2.86 -18.24
CA ILE A 4 -5.75 -1.51 -18.76
C ILE A 4 -5.28 -1.67 -20.21
N ASN A 5 -5.84 -0.87 -21.12
CA ASN A 5 -5.51 -1.00 -22.54
C ASN A 5 -4.15 -0.40 -22.85
N ALA A 6 -3.52 -0.87 -23.93
CA ALA A 6 -2.34 -0.21 -24.46
C ALA A 6 -2.69 1.21 -24.92
N GLY A 7 -1.76 2.14 -24.76
CA GLY A 7 -1.98 3.51 -25.15
C GLY A 7 -0.87 4.45 -24.75
N THR A 8 -1.08 5.71 -25.14
CA THR A 8 -0.25 6.84 -24.77
C THR A 8 -0.95 7.60 -23.65
N TYR A 9 -0.26 7.76 -22.53
CA TYR A 9 -0.79 8.39 -21.32
C TYR A 9 0.11 9.53 -20.85
N PHE A 10 -0.45 10.45 -20.08
CA PHE A 10 0.33 11.45 -19.36
C PHE A 10 0.40 11.10 -17.88
N ILE A 11 1.61 11.12 -17.33
CA ILE A 11 1.89 10.95 -15.91
C ILE A 11 2.68 12.14 -15.36
N GLY A 12 2.69 12.28 -14.03
CA GLY A 12 3.25 13.43 -13.33
C GLY A 12 2.40 14.69 -13.48
N THR A 13 2.98 15.84 -13.10
CA THR A 13 2.32 17.16 -13.13
C THR A 13 3.33 18.28 -13.41
N ASP A 14 2.90 19.29 -14.17
CA ASP A 14 3.68 20.54 -14.33
C ASP A 14 3.47 21.52 -13.17
N ASN A 15 2.59 21.18 -12.22
CA ASN A 15 2.30 21.96 -11.03
C ASN A 15 2.55 21.09 -9.77
N PRO A 16 3.81 20.69 -9.49
CA PRO A 16 4.13 19.85 -8.35
C PRO A 16 3.83 20.58 -7.04
N VAL A 17 3.18 19.89 -6.10
CA VAL A 17 2.93 20.45 -4.76
C VAL A 17 4.20 20.33 -3.91
N PHE A 18 4.89 19.19 -4.02
CA PHE A 18 6.16 18.92 -3.35
C PHE A 18 7.27 18.72 -4.39
N VAL A 19 8.02 19.78 -4.69
CA VAL A 19 9.06 19.77 -5.74
C VAL A 19 10.15 18.72 -5.47
N ALA A 20 10.46 18.46 -4.19
CA ALA A 20 11.49 17.50 -3.80
C ALA A 20 11.15 16.04 -4.16
N ASP A 21 9.86 15.72 -4.33
CA ASP A 21 9.39 14.36 -4.61
C ASP A 21 9.45 14.02 -6.10
N GLY A 22 9.79 14.98 -6.97
CA GLY A 22 9.96 14.73 -8.40
C GLY A 22 8.66 14.42 -9.15
N GLU A 23 7.51 14.93 -8.68
CA GLU A 23 6.20 14.72 -9.33
C GLU A 23 6.12 15.27 -10.76
N GLY A 24 7.01 16.21 -11.12
CA GLY A 24 7.08 16.84 -12.43
C GLY A 24 8.39 16.58 -13.18
N PRO A 25 8.48 16.96 -14.47
CA PRO A 25 7.40 17.56 -15.27
C PRO A 25 6.35 16.51 -15.68
N LYS A 26 5.18 16.99 -16.11
CA LYS A 26 4.22 16.13 -16.79
C LYS A 26 4.88 15.57 -18.04
N ARG A 27 4.75 14.26 -18.24
CA ARG A 27 5.41 13.57 -19.36
C ARG A 27 4.54 12.49 -19.96
N GLU A 28 4.74 12.27 -21.24
CA GLU A 28 4.09 11.20 -21.98
C GLU A 28 4.79 9.85 -21.71
N VAL A 29 3.99 8.79 -21.60
CA VAL A 29 4.45 7.40 -21.54
C VAL A 29 3.61 6.53 -22.47
N VAL A 30 4.25 5.56 -23.11
CA VAL A 30 3.56 4.53 -23.91
C VAL A 30 3.58 3.24 -23.12
N LEU A 31 2.40 2.67 -22.89
CA LEU A 31 2.23 1.41 -22.16
C LEU A 31 1.56 0.38 -23.06
N ASP A 32 2.00 -0.87 -22.95
CA ASP A 32 1.30 -2.03 -23.51
C ASP A 32 0.06 -2.38 -22.68
N ASN A 33 -0.75 -3.34 -23.17
CA ASN A 33 -1.85 -3.87 -22.36
C ASN A 33 -1.28 -4.56 -21.12
N PHE A 34 -1.83 -4.25 -19.96
CA PHE A 34 -1.47 -4.92 -18.72
C PHE A 34 -2.70 -5.19 -17.86
N PHE A 35 -2.49 -6.03 -16.84
CA PHE A 35 -3.48 -6.30 -15.82
C PHE A 35 -2.97 -5.80 -14.48
N ILE A 36 -3.85 -5.16 -13.70
CA ILE A 36 -3.54 -4.73 -12.33
C ILE A 36 -4.64 -5.23 -11.38
N ASP A 37 -4.28 -5.56 -10.14
CA ASP A 37 -5.27 -6.00 -9.17
C ASP A 37 -6.25 -4.88 -8.80
N LYS A 38 -7.51 -5.27 -8.57
CA LYS A 38 -8.59 -4.34 -8.19
C LYS A 38 -8.45 -3.85 -6.75
N PHE A 39 -7.78 -4.66 -5.93
CA PHE A 39 -7.65 -4.49 -4.50
C PHE A 39 -6.19 -4.67 -4.13
N GLU A 40 -5.79 -4.03 -3.04
CA GLU A 40 -4.54 -4.36 -2.36
C GLU A 40 -4.57 -5.83 -1.93
N VAL A 41 -3.41 -6.47 -1.87
CA VAL A 41 -3.29 -7.85 -1.38
C VAL A 41 -3.76 -7.90 0.07
N SER A 42 -4.75 -8.75 0.34
CA SER A 42 -5.32 -8.91 1.67
C SER A 42 -4.48 -9.82 2.58
N ASN A 43 -4.69 -9.70 3.89
CA ASN A 43 -4.13 -10.65 4.88
C ASN A 43 -4.48 -12.11 4.55
N LYS A 44 -5.68 -12.36 4.04
CA LYS A 44 -6.14 -13.70 3.65
C LYS A 44 -5.38 -14.27 2.45
N GLU A 45 -5.17 -13.46 1.43
CA GLU A 45 -4.41 -13.87 0.24
C GLU A 45 -2.94 -14.07 0.60
N PHE A 46 -2.35 -13.16 1.37
CA PHE A 46 -0.96 -13.29 1.83
C PHE A 46 -0.76 -14.50 2.75
N MET A 47 -1.73 -14.80 3.63
CA MET A 47 -1.70 -16.01 4.45
C MET A 47 -1.72 -17.29 3.58
N THR A 48 -2.43 -17.27 2.44
CA THR A 48 -2.44 -18.40 1.52
C THR A 48 -1.06 -18.62 0.90
N PHE A 49 -0.38 -17.54 0.51
CA PHE A 49 1.01 -17.57 0.05
C PHE A 49 1.96 -18.14 1.12
N VAL A 50 1.92 -17.62 2.35
CA VAL A 50 2.78 -18.06 3.44
C VAL A 50 2.54 -19.54 3.76
N ASN A 51 1.27 -19.97 3.85
CA ASN A 51 0.93 -21.37 4.13
C ASN A 51 1.42 -22.32 3.03
N ALA A 52 1.41 -21.89 1.76
CA ALA A 52 1.83 -22.70 0.63
C ALA A 52 3.36 -22.82 0.49
N THR A 53 4.10 -21.81 0.95
CA THR A 53 5.54 -21.67 0.67
C THR A 53 6.42 -21.75 1.91
N GLY A 54 5.86 -21.57 3.11
CA GLY A 54 6.63 -21.38 4.34
C GLY A 54 7.42 -20.07 4.36
N TYR A 55 7.02 -19.06 3.57
CA TYR A 55 7.71 -17.79 3.46
C TYR A 55 7.77 -17.04 4.79
N ILE A 56 8.94 -16.45 5.08
CA ILE A 56 9.21 -15.62 6.26
C ILE A 56 9.52 -14.21 5.76
N THR A 57 8.76 -13.21 6.22
CA THR A 57 8.91 -11.83 5.77
C THR A 57 10.20 -11.19 6.30
N GLU A 58 10.62 -10.08 5.68
CA GLU A 58 11.78 -9.33 6.20
C GLU A 58 11.52 -8.80 7.61
N ALA A 59 10.31 -8.35 7.94
CA ALA A 59 9.95 -7.93 9.30
C ALA A 59 10.10 -9.08 10.31
N GLU A 60 9.75 -10.31 9.94
CA GLU A 60 9.95 -11.49 10.78
C GLU A 60 11.43 -11.84 10.95
N ASN A 61 12.23 -11.72 9.89
CA ASN A 61 13.68 -11.93 9.95
C ASN A 61 14.42 -10.87 10.77
N PHE A 62 14.04 -9.59 10.64
CA PHE A 62 14.58 -8.51 11.47
C PHE A 62 14.09 -8.61 12.92
N GLY A 63 12.89 -9.14 13.13
CA GLY A 63 12.26 -9.31 14.45
C GLY A 63 11.58 -8.04 14.96
N ASP A 64 11.45 -7.01 14.12
CA ASP A 64 10.75 -5.76 14.42
C ASP A 64 10.20 -5.09 13.15
N SER A 65 9.27 -4.15 13.35
CA SER A 65 8.78 -3.25 12.30
C SER A 65 8.23 -1.97 12.93
N PHE A 66 8.10 -0.91 12.13
CA PHE A 66 7.51 0.35 12.55
C PHE A 66 5.99 0.25 12.76
N VAL A 67 5.50 0.77 13.88
CA VAL A 67 4.08 0.90 14.21
C VAL A 67 3.77 2.35 14.59
N PHE A 68 2.62 2.84 14.14
CA PHE A 68 2.16 4.19 14.47
C PHE A 68 1.75 4.27 15.94
N GLU A 69 2.24 5.28 16.66
CA GLU A 69 2.03 5.40 18.10
C GLU A 69 0.55 5.45 18.51
N GLY A 70 -0.33 5.98 17.66
CA GLY A 70 -1.75 6.09 17.95
C GLY A 70 -2.46 4.74 18.09
N LEU A 71 -1.84 3.66 17.61
CA LEU A 71 -2.37 2.29 17.70
C LEU A 71 -1.80 1.51 18.90
N LEU A 72 -0.81 2.06 19.60
CA LEU A 72 -0.08 1.37 20.65
C LEU A 72 -0.62 1.69 22.04
N THR A 73 -0.63 0.67 22.91
CA THR A 73 -0.88 0.84 24.34
C THR A 73 0.29 1.58 25.00
N GLN A 74 0.03 2.29 26.09
CA GLN A 74 1.09 2.99 26.85
C GLN A 74 2.22 2.03 27.27
N THR A 75 1.85 0.83 27.74
CA THR A 75 2.82 -0.23 28.11
C THR A 75 3.76 -0.63 26.97
N THR A 76 3.29 -0.58 25.71
CA THR A 76 4.14 -0.86 24.56
C THR A 76 5.06 0.31 24.27
N LYS A 77 4.52 1.54 24.30
CA LYS A 77 5.29 2.77 24.11
C LYS A 77 6.45 2.89 25.10
N ASP A 78 6.21 2.58 26.37
CA ASP A 78 7.21 2.66 27.44
C ASP A 78 8.41 1.69 27.22
N LYS A 79 8.24 0.65 26.38
CA LYS A 79 9.28 -0.34 26.06
C LYS A 79 10.07 0.00 24.80
N VAL A 80 9.62 0.97 24.00
CA VAL A 80 10.28 1.34 22.74
C VAL A 80 11.35 2.38 23.00
N THR A 81 12.56 2.11 22.51
CA THR A 81 13.72 3.02 22.65
C THR A 81 14.13 3.68 21.34
N LYS A 82 13.59 3.21 20.20
CA LYS A 82 13.93 3.71 18.86
C LYS A 82 12.70 4.28 18.17
N VAL A 83 12.79 5.53 17.78
CA VAL A 83 11.80 6.26 16.99
C VAL A 83 12.45 6.80 15.72
N VAL A 84 11.67 7.01 14.67
CA VAL A 84 12.16 7.66 13.46
C VAL A 84 12.41 9.15 13.77
N SER A 85 13.64 9.62 13.60
CA SER A 85 14.05 10.98 14.02
C SER A 85 13.21 12.09 13.38
N GLN A 86 12.82 11.93 12.12
CA GLN A 86 12.01 12.90 11.37
C GLN A 86 10.50 12.67 11.52
N ALA A 87 10.09 11.58 12.17
CA ALA A 87 8.69 11.21 12.34
C ALA A 87 8.52 10.44 13.66
N PRO A 88 8.60 11.11 14.82
CA PRO A 88 8.68 10.46 16.13
C PRO A 88 7.46 9.59 16.49
N TRP A 89 6.34 9.79 15.77
CA TRP A 89 5.14 8.95 15.89
C TRP A 89 5.29 7.55 15.27
N TRP A 90 6.42 7.23 14.63
CA TRP A 90 6.76 5.88 14.17
C TRP A 90 7.74 5.20 15.13
N LEU A 91 7.26 4.16 15.81
CA LEU A 91 7.98 3.42 16.85
C LEU A 91 8.45 2.09 16.29
N LEU A 92 9.73 1.74 16.47
CA LEU A 92 10.24 0.42 16.10
C LEU A 92 9.84 -0.60 17.19
N VAL A 93 8.84 -1.43 16.89
CA VAL A 93 8.25 -2.38 17.85
C VAL A 93 8.72 -3.80 17.53
N LYS A 94 9.24 -4.49 18.55
CA LYS A 94 9.69 -5.88 18.44
C LYS A 94 8.51 -6.84 18.25
N GLN A 95 8.77 -7.94 17.56
CA GLN A 95 7.78 -8.99 17.28
C GLN A 95 6.54 -8.43 16.56
N THR A 96 6.76 -7.40 15.74
CA THR A 96 5.77 -6.86 14.82
C THR A 96 6.00 -7.44 13.45
N SER A 97 4.96 -8.04 12.89
CA SER A 97 4.94 -8.59 11.54
C SER A 97 3.54 -8.50 10.97
N TRP A 98 3.34 -9.01 9.76
CA TRP A 98 2.02 -9.02 9.10
C TRP A 98 0.94 -9.75 9.92
N GLN A 99 1.30 -10.78 10.70
CA GLN A 99 0.36 -11.49 11.60
C GLN A 99 0.09 -10.74 12.91
N HIS A 100 1.03 -9.90 13.34
CA HIS A 100 1.04 -9.16 14.60
C HIS A 100 1.34 -7.67 14.36
N PRO A 101 0.45 -6.93 13.68
CA PRO A 101 0.80 -5.61 13.14
C PRO A 101 0.88 -4.47 14.17
N GLU A 102 0.38 -4.65 15.39
CA GLU A 102 0.63 -3.72 16.50
C GLU A 102 1.56 -4.33 17.56
N GLY A 103 2.35 -5.34 17.17
CA GLY A 103 3.25 -6.08 18.05
C GLY A 103 2.63 -7.36 18.62
N PRO A 104 3.31 -8.04 19.55
CA PRO A 104 3.09 -9.47 19.85
C PRO A 104 1.71 -9.81 20.42
N ASN A 105 0.99 -8.83 20.97
CA ASN A 105 -0.36 -9.04 21.54
C ASN A 105 -1.48 -8.73 20.55
N SER A 106 -1.15 -8.31 19.33
CA SER A 106 -2.12 -8.05 18.25
C SER A 106 -2.31 -9.27 17.37
N ASN A 107 -3.39 -9.32 16.56
CA ASN A 107 -3.58 -10.37 15.55
C ASN A 107 -4.47 -9.89 14.40
N ILE A 108 -4.53 -10.67 13.32
CA ILE A 108 -5.30 -10.35 12.11
C ILE A 108 -6.68 -10.98 12.02
N THR A 109 -7.15 -11.68 13.05
CA THR A 109 -8.35 -12.55 12.96
C THR A 109 -9.62 -11.82 12.52
N PHE A 110 -9.79 -10.55 12.92
CA PHE A 110 -10.94 -9.71 12.55
C PHE A 110 -10.68 -8.79 11.34
N ARG A 111 -9.54 -8.94 10.65
CA ARG A 111 -9.10 -8.06 9.55
C ARG A 111 -8.48 -8.84 8.38
N MET A 112 -8.99 -10.05 8.13
CA MET A 112 -8.52 -10.91 7.04
C MET A 112 -8.68 -10.29 5.65
N GLU A 113 -9.66 -9.39 5.47
CA GLU A 113 -9.91 -8.67 4.21
C GLU A 113 -9.25 -7.27 4.18
N HIS A 114 -8.47 -6.92 5.21
CA HIS A 114 -7.64 -5.71 5.19
C HIS A 114 -6.35 -5.97 4.41
N PRO A 115 -5.73 -4.91 3.84
CA PRO A 115 -4.43 -5.02 3.21
C PRO A 115 -3.43 -5.63 4.17
N VAL A 116 -2.59 -6.53 3.66
CA VAL A 116 -1.43 -6.99 4.39
C VAL A 116 -0.46 -5.83 4.59
N ILE A 117 0.10 -5.71 5.79
CA ILE A 117 1.06 -4.67 6.17
C ILE A 117 2.30 -5.32 6.79
N HIS A 118 3.35 -4.53 7.04
CA HIS A 118 4.68 -5.04 7.44
C HIS A 118 5.30 -6.00 6.42
N VAL A 119 5.02 -5.74 5.15
CA VAL A 119 5.64 -6.40 4.00
C VAL A 119 6.60 -5.42 3.36
N SER A 120 7.82 -5.88 3.10
CA SER A 120 8.81 -5.11 2.36
C SER A 120 8.56 -5.17 0.86
N TRP A 121 9.39 -4.45 0.09
CA TRP A 121 9.40 -4.59 -1.36
C TRP A 121 9.75 -6.02 -1.80
N ASN A 122 10.71 -6.67 -1.12
CA ASN A 122 11.10 -8.06 -1.43
C ASN A 122 9.96 -9.04 -1.14
N ASP A 123 9.24 -8.85 -0.04
CA ASP A 123 8.08 -9.67 0.32
C ASP A 123 6.96 -9.54 -0.73
N ALA A 124 6.70 -8.32 -1.20
CA ALA A 124 5.71 -8.07 -2.23
C ALA A 124 6.09 -8.71 -3.57
N VAL A 125 7.37 -8.62 -3.98
CA VAL A 125 7.88 -9.28 -5.19
C VAL A 125 7.77 -10.80 -5.08
N ALA A 126 8.13 -11.38 -3.93
CA ALA A 126 8.03 -12.82 -3.71
C ALA A 126 6.57 -13.31 -3.83
N TYR A 127 5.63 -12.60 -3.20
CA TYR A 127 4.19 -12.87 -3.31
C TYR A 127 3.70 -12.79 -4.75
N CYS A 128 4.02 -11.70 -5.46
CA CYS A 128 3.60 -11.51 -6.85
C CYS A 128 4.13 -12.63 -7.75
N ASN A 129 5.42 -12.99 -7.61
CA ASN A 129 6.04 -14.06 -8.40
C ASN A 129 5.37 -15.41 -8.13
N TRP A 130 5.07 -15.73 -6.87
CA TRP A 130 4.35 -16.96 -6.51
C TRP A 130 2.96 -17.03 -7.15
N MET A 131 2.25 -15.90 -7.24
CA MET A 131 0.97 -15.79 -7.95
C MET A 131 1.10 -15.81 -9.48
N GLY A 132 2.31 -15.89 -10.05
CA GLY A 132 2.54 -15.76 -11.49
C GLY A 132 2.30 -14.34 -12.01
N LYS A 133 2.49 -13.33 -11.16
CA LYS A 133 2.32 -11.89 -11.41
C LYS A 133 3.66 -11.16 -11.20
N ARG A 134 3.61 -9.82 -11.20
CA ARG A 134 4.71 -8.93 -10.81
C ARG A 134 4.14 -7.67 -10.14
N LEU A 135 4.99 -6.89 -9.49
CA LEU A 135 4.64 -5.52 -9.13
C LEU A 135 4.40 -4.66 -10.39
N PRO A 136 3.49 -3.68 -10.33
CA PRO A 136 3.36 -2.68 -11.39
C PRO A 136 4.61 -1.77 -11.39
N THR A 137 4.96 -1.26 -12.56
CA THR A 137 5.83 -0.08 -12.64
C THR A 137 5.10 1.14 -12.09
N GLU A 138 5.83 2.19 -11.71
CA GLU A 138 5.22 3.45 -11.27
C GLU A 138 4.26 4.03 -12.32
N ALA A 139 4.65 4.01 -13.60
CA ALA A 139 3.83 4.50 -14.70
C ALA A 139 2.52 3.70 -14.85
N GLU A 140 2.58 2.37 -14.78
CA GLU A 140 1.38 1.52 -14.78
C GLU A 140 0.48 1.80 -13.59
N TRP A 141 1.06 1.98 -12.41
CA TRP A 141 0.32 2.29 -11.18
C TRP A 141 -0.39 3.64 -11.28
N GLU A 142 0.30 4.69 -11.74
CA GLU A 142 -0.31 6.02 -11.88
C GLU A 142 -1.41 6.04 -12.95
N VAL A 143 -1.20 5.41 -14.10
CA VAL A 143 -2.22 5.32 -15.17
C VAL A 143 -3.47 4.59 -14.68
N ALA A 144 -3.30 3.48 -13.95
CA ALA A 144 -4.41 2.76 -13.34
C ALA A 144 -5.13 3.60 -12.27
N CYS A 145 -4.37 4.30 -11.42
CA CYS A 145 -4.89 5.19 -10.39
C CYS A 145 -5.72 6.34 -10.98
N ARG A 146 -5.30 6.88 -12.12
CA ARG A 146 -6.00 7.94 -12.85
C ARG A 146 -7.25 7.47 -13.61
N GLY A 147 -7.43 6.16 -13.76
CA GLY A 147 -8.57 5.58 -14.50
C GLY A 147 -8.61 6.01 -15.97
N GLU A 148 -7.45 6.07 -16.63
CA GLU A 148 -7.28 6.51 -18.02
C GLU A 148 -7.62 8.00 -18.29
N LEU A 149 -7.77 8.82 -17.23
CA LEU A 149 -8.09 10.26 -17.35
C LEU A 149 -6.86 11.12 -17.02
N SER A 150 -6.61 12.17 -17.80
CA SER A 150 -5.50 13.11 -17.55
C SER A 150 -5.89 14.25 -16.60
N ASP A 151 -4.87 14.88 -16.00
CA ASP A 151 -4.96 16.19 -15.31
C ASP A 151 -5.96 16.24 -14.15
N ARG A 152 -5.91 15.21 -13.30
CA ARG A 152 -6.69 15.13 -12.06
C ARG A 152 -5.81 15.01 -10.83
N LEU A 153 -6.24 15.64 -9.74
CA LEU A 153 -5.59 15.53 -8.42
C LEU A 153 -5.88 14.19 -7.75
N TYR A 154 -7.09 13.65 -7.91
CA TYR A 154 -7.54 12.39 -7.32
C TYR A 154 -8.07 11.44 -8.40
N PRO A 155 -8.11 10.12 -8.14
CA PRO A 155 -8.72 9.14 -9.06
C PRO A 155 -10.14 9.51 -9.53
N TRP A 156 -10.90 10.18 -8.66
CA TRP A 156 -12.29 10.58 -8.91
C TRP A 156 -12.47 12.05 -9.36
N GLY A 157 -11.41 12.83 -9.56
CA GLY A 157 -11.47 14.23 -10.00
C GLY A 157 -10.65 15.20 -9.14
N ASN A 158 -11.03 16.48 -9.14
CA ASN A 158 -10.24 17.56 -8.52
C ASN A 158 -10.78 18.05 -7.17
N LYS A 159 -11.92 17.52 -6.73
CA LYS A 159 -12.48 17.80 -5.40
C LYS A 159 -12.25 16.62 -4.49
N LEU A 160 -11.66 16.88 -3.32
CA LEU A 160 -11.40 15.84 -2.31
C LEU A 160 -12.71 15.18 -1.85
N MET A 161 -13.76 15.97 -1.66
CA MET A 161 -15.08 15.50 -1.26
C MET A 161 -16.15 15.88 -2.30
N PRO A 162 -16.29 15.14 -3.40
CA PRO A 162 -17.40 15.34 -4.33
C PRO A 162 -18.72 15.13 -3.59
N LYS A 163 -19.68 16.03 -3.79
CA LYS A 163 -21.00 15.99 -3.11
C LYS A 163 -20.92 16.03 -1.57
N ASN A 164 -19.85 16.62 -1.01
CA ASN A 164 -19.59 16.66 0.45
C ASN A 164 -19.51 15.28 1.10
N GLN A 165 -19.07 14.26 0.34
CA GLN A 165 -18.86 12.90 0.84
C GLN A 165 -17.42 12.47 0.56
N HIS A 166 -16.86 11.64 1.44
CA HIS A 166 -15.62 10.93 1.14
C HIS A 166 -15.90 9.92 0.03
N ASN A 167 -15.32 10.15 -1.14
CA ASN A 167 -15.33 9.14 -2.19
C ASN A 167 -14.32 8.04 -1.82
N LYS A 168 -14.78 6.80 -1.86
CA LYS A 168 -13.88 5.64 -1.87
C LYS A 168 -13.40 5.47 -3.31
N ALA A 169 -12.10 5.25 -3.51
CA ALA A 169 -11.54 4.91 -4.82
C ALA A 169 -12.21 3.66 -5.44
N CYS A 170 -12.83 2.81 -4.60
CA CYS A 170 -13.68 1.71 -5.02
C CYS A 170 -15.06 1.78 -4.30
N PRO A 171 -16.17 2.06 -5.02
CA PRO A 171 -17.50 2.21 -4.41
C PRO A 171 -18.10 0.91 -3.85
N GLU A 172 -17.53 -0.25 -4.17
CA GLU A 172 -18.01 -1.57 -3.69
C GLU A 172 -17.52 -1.93 -2.28
N LEU A 173 -16.65 -1.11 -1.66
CA LEU A 173 -16.16 -1.40 -0.32
C LEU A 173 -17.25 -1.15 0.74
N PRO A 174 -17.60 -2.15 1.59
CA PRO A 174 -18.48 -1.90 2.74
C PRO A 174 -17.86 -0.85 3.67
N LYS A 175 -18.70 -0.21 4.50
CA LYS A 175 -18.21 0.65 5.59
C LYS A 175 -17.35 -0.23 6.50
N ARG A 176 -16.04 -0.04 6.45
CA ARG A 176 -15.12 -0.62 7.44
C ARG A 176 -15.30 0.22 8.71
N ILE A 177 -15.72 -0.44 9.79
CA ILE A 177 -15.94 0.13 11.12
C ILE A 177 -14.59 0.44 11.74
#